data_AF-A0A970L487-F1
#
_entry.id   AF-A0A970L487-F1
#
_cell.length_a   1.000
_cell.length_b   1.000
_cell.length_c   1.000
_cell.angle_alpha   90.00
_cell.angle_beta   90.00
_cell.angle_gamma   90.00
#
_symmetry.space_group_name_H-M   'P 1'
#
loop_
_entity.id
_entity.type
_entity.pdbx_description
1 polymer ?
#
loop_
_entity_poly.entity_id
_entity_poly.type
_entity_poly.pdbx_seq_one_letter_code
_entity_poly.pdbx_strand_id
1 'polypeptide(L)'
;MHCVDDSLLQMLVEGTLDQPVEDLVRIHLRACPECRRKAAGYKQLMWDLSQEAKKETPPELDAMHDALLTAWKDARQAERQRETVRRSLVPAWAGYSLLWTRHAMAPVQSMGSVVSKLGGKLLEQLTARRVSRRGGGGRR
;
A
#
# COMPACT_ATOMS: atom_id res chain seq x y z
N MET A 1 13.97 36.84 -22.25
CA MET A 1 12.85 35.99 -21.78
C MET A 1 11.85 36.89 -21.08
N HIS A 2 10.59 36.90 -21.52
CA HIS A 2 9.55 37.72 -20.90
C HIS A 2 9.18 37.13 -19.53
N CYS A 3 9.07 37.97 -18.50
CA CYS A 3 8.57 37.53 -17.19
C CYS A 3 7.07 37.26 -17.25
N VAL A 4 6.61 36.35 -16.39
CA VAL A 4 5.18 36.04 -16.21
C VAL A 4 4.49 37.23 -15.54
N ASP A 5 3.21 37.42 -15.89
CA ASP A 5 2.37 38.45 -15.30
C ASP A 5 2.22 38.27 -13.77
N ASP A 6 2.12 39.38 -13.06
CA ASP A 6 2.10 39.39 -11.59
C ASP A 6 0.82 38.75 -11.03
N SER A 7 -0.31 38.92 -11.73
CA SER A 7 -1.59 38.30 -11.34
C SER A 7 -1.53 36.78 -11.38
N LEU A 8 -0.85 36.20 -12.37
CA LEU A 8 -0.66 34.75 -12.49
C LEU A 8 0.22 34.22 -11.35
N LEU A 9 1.22 34.99 -10.91
CA LEU A 9 2.05 34.62 -9.77
C LEU A 9 1.28 34.66 -8.45
N GLN A 10 0.40 35.64 -8.28
CA GLN A 10 -0.49 35.71 -7.12
C GLN A 10 -1.49 34.54 -7.09
N MET A 11 -2.20 34.28 -8.20
CA MET A 11 -3.15 33.15 -8.29
C MET A 11 -2.48 31.79 -8.07
N LEU A 12 -1.24 31.63 -8.53
CA LEU A 12 -0.44 30.44 -8.25
C LEU A 12 -0.20 30.26 -6.75
N VAL A 13 0.11 31.34 -6.02
CA VAL A 13 0.38 31.29 -4.58
C VAL A 13 -0.90 31.04 -3.78
N GLU A 14 -2.02 31.61 -4.21
CA GLU A 14 -3.34 31.40 -3.62
C GLU A 14 -3.93 30.01 -3.94
N GLY A 15 -3.40 29.31 -4.94
CA GLY A 15 -3.89 27.99 -5.37
C GLY A 15 -5.19 28.05 -6.17
N THR A 16 -5.49 29.19 -6.79
CA THR A 16 -6.72 29.44 -7.58
C THR A 16 -6.52 29.21 -9.08
N LEU A 17 -5.30 28.84 -9.49
CA LEU A 17 -4.92 28.67 -10.88
C LEU A 17 -5.27 27.26 -11.39
N ASP A 18 -5.73 27.17 -12.64
CA ASP A 18 -5.99 25.89 -13.29
C ASP A 18 -4.71 25.05 -13.43
N GLN A 19 -4.80 23.75 -13.15
CA GLN A 19 -3.68 22.78 -13.22
C GLN A 19 -2.77 22.91 -14.45
N PRO A 20 -3.28 23.00 -15.71
CA PRO A 20 -2.40 23.11 -16.87
C PRO A 20 -1.61 24.42 -16.91
N VAL A 21 -2.18 25.52 -16.41
CA VAL A 21 -1.52 26.83 -16.38
C VAL A 21 -0.51 26.86 -15.24
N GLU A 22 -0.86 26.28 -14.09
CA GLU A 22 0.03 26.13 -12.95
C GLU A 22 1.33 25.40 -13.32
N ASP A 23 1.26 24.30 -14.05
CA ASP A 23 2.45 23.56 -14.45
C ASP A 23 3.38 24.39 -15.35
N LEU A 24 2.83 25.17 -16.28
CA LEU A 24 3.61 26.08 -17.13
C LEU A 24 4.30 27.17 -16.31
N VAL A 25 3.59 27.79 -15.36
CA VAL A 25 4.17 28.82 -14.49
C VAL A 25 5.24 28.20 -13.58
N ARG A 26 5.04 26.99 -13.06
CA ARG A 26 6.04 26.26 -12.26
C ARG A 26 7.32 25.97 -13.05
N ILE A 27 7.20 25.60 -14.33
CA ILE A 27 8.36 25.43 -15.22
C ILE A 27 9.08 26.77 -15.39
N HIS A 28 8.35 27.86 -15.62
CA HIS A 28 8.94 29.20 -15.73
C HIS A 28 9.68 29.62 -14.45
N LEU A 29 9.12 29.36 -13.27
CA LEU A 29 9.75 29.69 -11.98
C LEU A 29 11.08 28.95 -11.74
N ARG A 30 11.26 27.76 -12.33
CA ARG A 30 12.54 27.04 -12.30
C ARG A 30 13.61 27.73 -13.14
N ALA A 31 13.22 28.40 -14.22
CA ALA A 31 14.13 29.10 -15.13
C ALA A 31 14.36 30.58 -14.77
N CYS A 32 13.37 31.28 -14.22
CA CYS A 32 13.42 32.72 -13.97
C CYS A 32 13.59 33.05 -12.46
N PRO A 33 14.74 33.61 -12.03
CA PRO A 33 14.98 33.96 -10.63
C PRO A 33 14.19 35.19 -10.16
N GLU A 34 13.81 36.09 -11.06
CA GLU A 34 12.98 37.27 -10.73
C GLU A 34 11.56 36.85 -10.33
N CYS A 35 10.90 36.04 -11.16
CA CYS A 35 9.56 35.54 -10.86
C CYS A 35 9.55 34.67 -9.60
N ARG A 36 10.65 33.95 -9.32
CA ARG A 36 10.83 33.19 -8.08
C ARG A 36 10.88 34.09 -6.84
N ARG A 37 11.61 35.21 -6.91
CA ARG A 37 11.66 36.19 -5.81
C ARG A 37 10.29 36.80 -5.54
N LYS A 38 9.55 37.18 -6.60
CA LYS A 38 8.18 37.68 -6.48
C LYS A 38 7.24 36.68 -5.81
N ALA A 39 7.23 35.43 -6.31
CA ALA A 39 6.41 34.37 -5.72
C ALA A 39 6.77 34.06 -4.26
N ALA A 40 8.06 34.15 -3.90
CA ALA A 40 8.48 34.03 -2.50
C ALA A 40 7.96 35.18 -1.64
N GLY A 41 7.98 36.42 -2.16
CA GLY A 41 7.40 37.59 -1.49
C GLY A 41 5.90 37.42 -1.23
N TYR A 42 5.13 36.96 -2.21
CA TYR A 42 3.70 36.67 -2.03
C TYR A 42 3.44 35.58 -0.98
N LYS A 43 4.23 34.51 -0.98
CA LYS A 43 4.13 33.46 0.05
C LYS A 43 4.44 33.97 1.45
N GLN A 44 5.45 34.84 1.58
CA GLN A 44 5.79 35.46 2.84
C GLN A 44 4.64 36.33 3.35
N LEU A 45 4.07 37.17 2.49
CA LEU A 45 2.93 38.00 2.85
C LEU A 45 1.72 37.17 3.30
N MET A 46 1.38 36.11 2.55
CA MET A 46 0.30 35.19 2.91
C MET A 46 0.55 34.49 4.25
N TRP A 47 1.81 34.12 4.51
CA TRP A 47 2.21 33.56 5.78
C TRP A 47 2.02 34.55 6.92
N ASP A 48 2.51 35.78 6.78
CA ASP A 48 2.42 36.81 7.81
C ASP A 48 0.94 37.12 8.15
N LEU A 49 0.09 37.27 7.13
CA LEU A 49 -1.35 37.48 7.30
C LEU A 49 -2.05 36.28 7.98
N SER A 50 -1.59 35.05 7.74
CA SER A 50 -2.17 33.86 8.37
C SER A 50 -1.89 33.78 9.88
N GLN A 51 -0.79 34.38 10.34
CA GLN A 51 -0.38 34.33 11.74
C GLN A 51 -1.11 35.35 12.60
N GLU A 52 -1.44 36.53 12.06
CA GLU A 52 -2.22 37.57 12.76
C GLU A 52 -3.61 37.08 13.19
N ALA A 53 -4.13 36.04 12.53
CA ALA A 53 -5.45 35.49 12.77
C ALA A 53 -5.49 34.35 13.81
N LYS A 54 -4.38 34.00 14.46
CA LYS A 54 -4.37 32.92 15.47
C LYS A 54 -5.04 33.40 16.77
N LYS A 55 -6.36 33.47 16.73
CA LYS A 55 -7.23 33.64 17.89
C LYS A 55 -6.97 32.49 18.86
N GLU A 56 -6.99 32.79 20.15
CA GLU A 56 -6.86 31.78 21.20
C GLU A 56 -7.90 30.68 20.97
N THR A 57 -7.42 29.46 20.76
CA THR A 57 -8.28 28.31 20.57
C THR A 57 -9.05 28.07 21.88
N PRO A 58 -10.38 27.92 21.84
CA PRO A 58 -11.14 27.57 23.04
C PRO A 58 -10.63 26.25 23.64
N PRO A 59 -10.51 26.14 24.97
CA PRO A 59 -9.98 24.94 25.63
C PRO A 59 -10.81 23.68 25.35
N GLU A 60 -12.08 23.84 24.96
CA GLU A 60 -12.93 22.73 24.51
C GLU A 60 -12.38 22.06 23.24
N LEU A 61 -11.84 22.83 22.29
CA LEU A 61 -11.26 22.28 21.06
C LEU A 61 -9.97 21.52 21.34
N ASP A 62 -9.16 21.98 22.29
CA ASP A 62 -7.93 21.29 22.69
C ASP A 62 -8.28 19.94 23.34
N ALA A 63 -9.30 19.90 24.20
CA ALA A 63 -9.79 18.65 24.78
C ALA A 63 -10.32 17.68 23.71
N MET A 64 -11.04 18.18 22.69
CA MET A 64 -11.49 17.36 21.56
C MET A 64 -10.32 16.85 20.70
N HIS A 65 -9.32 17.69 20.47
CA HIS A 65 -8.12 17.31 19.74
C HIS A 65 -7.37 16.18 20.44
N ASP A 66 -7.15 16.32 21.74
CA ASP A 66 -6.49 15.31 22.56
C ASP A 66 -7.29 13.99 22.58
N ALA A 67 -8.61 14.06 22.70
CA ALA A 67 -9.48 12.89 22.63
C ALA A 67 -9.41 12.17 21.28
N LEU A 68 -9.32 12.90 20.16
CA LEU A 68 -9.14 12.31 18.83
C LEU A 68 -7.77 11.66 18.70
N LEU A 69 -6.71 12.29 19.23
CA LEU A 69 -5.36 11.74 19.20
C LEU A 69 -5.22 10.47 20.05
N THR A 70 -5.83 10.42 21.23
CA THR A 70 -5.84 9.21 22.06
C THR A 70 -6.60 8.08 21.38
N ALA A 71 -7.81 8.36 20.87
CA ALA A 71 -8.61 7.37 20.13
C ALA A 71 -7.85 6.81 18.90
N TRP A 72 -7.15 7.67 18.16
CA TRP A 72 -6.34 7.24 17.02
C TRP A 72 -5.15 6.36 17.45
N LYS A 73 -4.46 6.73 18.54
CA LYS A 73 -3.35 5.94 19.09
C LYS A 73 -3.82 4.57 19.56
N ASP A 74 -4.95 4.51 20.25
CA ASP A 74 -5.53 3.27 20.79
C ASP A 74 -5.96 2.33 19.67
N ALA A 75 -6.61 2.86 18.62
CA ALA A 75 -6.95 2.08 17.42
C ALA A 75 -5.71 1.48 16.77
N ARG A 76 -4.65 2.28 16.58
CA ARG A 76 -3.34 1.83 16.05
C ARG A 76 -2.69 0.75 16.92
N GLN A 77 -2.80 0.85 18.24
CA GLN A 77 -2.24 -0.16 19.15
C GLN A 77 -3.06 -1.46 19.13
N ALA A 78 -4.38 -1.38 19.13
CA ALA A 78 -5.26 -2.53 19.05
C ALA A 78 -5.05 -3.33 17.75
N GLU A 79 -4.84 -2.66 16.62
CA GLU A 79 -4.48 -3.31 15.36
C GLU A 79 -3.17 -4.10 15.47
N ARG A 80 -2.11 -3.50 16.03
CA ARG A 80 -0.83 -4.20 16.24
C ARG A 80 -0.98 -5.38 17.18
N GLN A 81 -1.72 -5.23 18.27
CA GLN A 81 -1.97 -6.31 19.23
C GLN A 81 -2.73 -7.47 18.58
N ARG A 82 -3.75 -7.19 17.76
CA ARG A 82 -4.45 -8.21 16.98
C ARG A 82 -3.53 -8.92 16.01
N GLU A 83 -2.60 -8.20 15.37
CA GLU A 83 -1.60 -8.82 14.49
C GLU A 83 -0.62 -9.72 15.26
N THR A 84 -0.14 -9.28 16.43
CA THR A 84 0.74 -10.11 17.28
C THR A 84 0.01 -11.34 17.79
N VAL A 85 -1.26 -11.22 18.20
CA VAL A 85 -2.08 -12.36 18.62
C VAL A 85 -2.32 -13.32 17.45
N ARG A 86 -2.62 -12.80 16.25
CA ARG A 86 -2.72 -13.64 15.03
C ARG A 86 -1.42 -14.39 14.74
N ARG A 87 -0.26 -13.76 14.94
CA ARG A 87 1.06 -14.40 14.77
C ARG A 87 1.36 -15.42 15.87
N SER A 88 0.95 -15.18 17.12
CA SER A 88 1.15 -16.12 18.23
C SER A 88 0.17 -17.30 18.22
N LEU A 89 -1.00 -17.12 17.57
CA LEU A 89 -1.96 -18.20 17.31
C LEU A 89 -1.46 -19.17 16.21
N VAL A 90 -0.42 -18.82 15.47
CA VAL A 90 0.35 -19.78 14.68
C VAL A 90 1.28 -20.48 15.66
N PRO A 91 1.11 -21.79 15.91
CA PRO A 91 2.04 -22.53 16.76
C PRO A 91 3.47 -22.36 16.24
N ALA A 92 4.46 -22.25 17.13
CA ALA A 92 5.86 -22.03 16.75
C ALA A 92 6.38 -23.03 15.70
N TRP A 93 5.85 -24.26 15.69
CA TRP A 93 6.18 -25.29 14.69
C TRP A 93 5.58 -25.02 13.29
N ALA A 94 4.41 -24.39 13.21
CA ALA A 94 3.77 -24.03 11.95
C ALA A 94 4.32 -22.73 11.33
N GLY A 95 4.94 -21.86 12.14
CA GLY A 95 5.70 -20.71 11.63
C GLY A 95 7.00 -21.11 10.92
N TYR A 96 7.63 -22.20 11.38
CA TYR A 96 8.89 -22.70 10.82
C TYR A 96 8.75 -23.26 9.40
N SER A 97 7.59 -23.84 9.05
CA SER A 97 7.33 -24.37 7.70
C SER A 97 7.17 -23.27 6.64
N LEU A 98 6.60 -22.12 7.02
CA LEU A 98 6.44 -20.96 6.12
C LEU A 98 7.74 -20.18 5.90
N LEU A 99 8.68 -20.24 6.85
CA LEU A 99 9.98 -19.58 6.70
C LEU A 99 10.86 -20.32 5.67
N TRP A 100 10.84 -21.67 5.67
CA TRP A 100 11.60 -22.45 4.70
C TRP A 100 11.01 -22.39 3.29
N THR A 101 9.68 -22.30 3.12
CA THR A 101 9.07 -22.18 1.77
C THR A 101 9.43 -20.87 1.07
N ARG A 102 9.60 -19.77 1.81
CA ARG A 102 10.08 -18.49 1.25
C ARG A 102 11.53 -18.55 0.76
N HIS A 103 12.36 -19.42 1.35
CA HIS A 103 13.76 -19.62 0.93
C HIS A 103 13.96 -20.81 -0.01
N ALA A 104 13.01 -21.77 -0.05
CA ALA A 104 13.05 -22.94 -0.91
C ALA A 104 12.42 -22.69 -2.30
N MET A 105 11.58 -21.66 -2.46
CA MET A 105 11.15 -21.16 -3.77
C MET A 105 12.25 -20.26 -4.40
N ALA A 106 13.44 -20.82 -4.57
CA ALA A 106 14.24 -20.47 -5.75
C ALA A 106 13.49 -21.02 -6.98
N PRO A 107 13.52 -20.36 -8.15
CA PRO A 107 12.65 -20.72 -9.27
C PRO A 107 12.97 -22.14 -9.76
N VAL A 108 12.06 -23.08 -9.49
CA VAL A 108 12.05 -24.44 -10.08
C VAL A 108 11.66 -24.31 -11.55
N GLN A 109 12.55 -23.77 -12.37
CA GLN A 109 12.41 -23.82 -13.84
C GLN A 109 13.18 -24.98 -14.48
N SER A 110 13.81 -25.87 -13.69
CA SER A 110 14.70 -26.92 -14.24
C SER A 110 14.32 -28.38 -13.97
N MET A 111 13.17 -28.70 -13.34
CA MET A 111 12.77 -30.11 -13.08
C MET A 111 11.43 -30.53 -13.74
N GLY A 112 11.15 -30.02 -14.94
CA GLY A 112 9.97 -30.41 -15.73
C GLY A 112 10.03 -31.77 -16.42
N SER A 113 11.15 -32.50 -16.42
CA SER A 113 11.33 -33.67 -17.30
C SER A 113 11.39 -35.04 -16.61
N VAL A 114 11.43 -35.11 -15.27
CA VAL A 114 11.67 -36.38 -14.55
C VAL A 114 10.42 -36.98 -13.89
N VAL A 115 9.38 -36.17 -13.64
CA VAL A 115 8.16 -36.64 -12.95
C VAL A 115 7.20 -37.41 -13.88
N SER A 116 7.24 -37.17 -15.20
CA SER A 116 6.33 -37.83 -16.15
C SER A 116 6.63 -39.33 -16.39
N LYS A 117 7.82 -39.82 -16.05
CA LYS A 117 8.21 -41.23 -16.28
C LYS A 117 7.90 -42.19 -15.12
N LEU A 118 7.60 -41.68 -13.92
CA LEU A 118 7.31 -42.51 -12.75
C LEU A 118 5.80 -42.70 -12.49
N GLY A 119 4.94 -41.80 -12.98
CA GLY A 119 3.48 -41.90 -12.80
C GLY A 119 2.79 -42.98 -13.63
N GLY A 120 3.36 -43.38 -14.77
CA GLY A 120 2.71 -44.33 -15.69
C GLY A 120 2.68 -45.78 -15.20
N LYS A 121 3.69 -46.24 -14.46
CA LYS A 121 3.83 -47.66 -14.08
C LYS A 121 2.99 -48.08 -12.86
N LEU A 122 2.56 -47.14 -12.02
CA LEU A 122 1.74 -47.43 -10.84
C LEU A 122 0.24 -47.52 -11.15
N LEU A 123 -0.23 -46.89 -12.23
CA LEU A 123 -1.64 -46.93 -12.64
C LEU A 123 -2.03 -48.23 -13.36
N GLU A 124 -1.11 -48.90 -14.07
CA GLU A 124 -1.38 -50.19 -14.73
C GLU A 124 -1.55 -51.35 -13.75
N GLN A 125 -0.92 -51.31 -12.57
CA GLN A 125 -1.04 -52.38 -11.58
C GLN A 125 -2.37 -52.38 -10.82
N LEU A 126 -3.08 -51.24 -10.77
CA LEU A 126 -4.34 -51.12 -10.03
C LEU A 126 -5.58 -51.46 -10.87
N THR A 127 -5.50 -51.37 -12.19
CA THR A 127 -6.63 -51.69 -13.09
C THR A 127 -6.73 -53.18 -13.42
N ALA A 128 -5.61 -53.92 -13.42
CA ALA A 128 -5.59 -55.36 -13.69
C ALA A 128 -6.27 -56.22 -12.60
N ARG A 129 -6.43 -55.70 -11.36
CA ARG A 129 -7.02 -56.44 -10.24
C ARG A 129 -8.55 -56.34 -10.12
N ARG A 130 -9.24 -55.54 -10.94
CA ARG A 130 -10.69 -55.26 -10.77
C ARG A 130 -11.62 -55.97 -11.76
N VAL A 131 -11.12 -56.81 -12.67
CA VAL A 131 -11.95 -57.48 -13.70
C VAL A 131 -12.01 -59.01 -13.55
N SER A 132 -12.12 -59.52 -12.32
CA SER A 132 -12.49 -60.93 -12.10
C SER A 132 -13.24 -61.11 -10.79
N ARG A 133 -14.55 -60.80 -10.81
CA ARG A 133 -15.59 -61.37 -9.93
C ARG A 133 -16.95 -60.76 -10.28
N ARG A 134 -17.55 -61.22 -11.38
CA ARG A 134 -19.01 -61.15 -11.54
C ARG A 134 -19.46 -62.28 -12.46
N GLY A 135 -19.75 -63.42 -11.86
CA GLY A 135 -20.37 -64.57 -12.51
C GLY A 135 -20.77 -65.62 -11.47
N GLY A 136 -22.09 -65.87 -11.34
CA GLY A 136 -22.62 -67.15 -10.86
C GLY A 136 -23.54 -67.15 -9.64
N GLY A 137 -24.85 -67.32 -9.90
CA GLY A 137 -25.84 -68.09 -9.11
C GLY A 137 -26.37 -67.49 -7.80
N GLY A 138 -27.64 -67.60 -7.39
CA GLY A 138 -28.79 -68.35 -7.89
C GLY A 138 -29.91 -68.38 -6.83
N ARG A 139 -31.16 -68.21 -7.28
CA ARG A 139 -32.49 -68.60 -6.73
C ARG A 139 -32.74 -68.67 -5.21
N ARG A 140 -33.74 -67.90 -4.75
CA ARG A 140 -34.97 -68.43 -4.14
C ARG A 140 -36.15 -67.61 -4.64
#